data_AF-A0A948ZG50-F1
#
_entry.id   AF-A0A948ZG50-F1
#
_cell.length_a   1.000
_cell.length_b   1.000
_cell.length_c   1.000
_cell.angle_alpha   90.00
_cell.angle_beta   90.00
_cell.angle_gamma   90.00
#
_symmetry.space_group_name_H-M   'P 1'
#
loop_
_entity.id
_entity.type
_entity.pdbx_description
1 polymer ?
#
loop_
_entity_poly.entity_id
_entity_poly.type
_entity_poly.pdbx_seq_one_letter_code
_entity_poly.pdbx_strand_id
1 'polypeptide(L)'
;MGLTQTQKAMVEKARAAGGSGQAIPLSDDACVCLIGIIARDLGLSDHFPELPSDLPPFFDQREPGSLNISGVEFLPLMERLVKLNPDSDTFFSCLANLHKRRLKYERILQTQPIPTIEQVGPRGLLQFGTISATTLTGLLFWRKWFFDIDNRAGQETGYLFEPIIAHAIGGVPFSAKASPVRRAGDSRKGRQVDCIRQQKAYEFKIRVTIASSGQGRWQEELDFPVDCRQSRYTPVLVVLDATPNPKLDQLEAAFLRQQGEVYKGESAWEHLESVAGPTMGLFLEKYVRDPIQALLNKVSDCLPEFVARMDKDGITLSVAGESMLIRRTLGAADDEVQELPDDASDQIPGP
;
A
#
# COMPACT_ATOMS: atom_id res chain seq x y z
N MET A 1 19.26 1.52 27.37
CA MET A 1 17.83 1.46 27.70
C MET A 1 17.21 0.55 26.66
N GLY A 2 16.43 -0.45 27.07
CA GLY A 2 15.78 -1.35 26.13
C GLY A 2 14.57 -0.70 25.44
N LEU A 3 14.02 -1.39 24.44
CA LEU A 3 12.82 -0.94 23.71
C LEU A 3 11.63 -0.67 24.65
N THR A 4 10.85 0.36 24.33
CA THR A 4 9.56 0.64 24.99
C THR A 4 8.53 -0.46 24.68
N GLN A 5 7.43 -0.52 25.44
CA GLN A 5 6.35 -1.47 25.16
C GLN A 5 5.75 -1.26 23.76
N THR A 6 5.58 0.00 23.34
CA THR A 6 5.11 0.33 21.99
C THR A 6 6.05 -0.18 20.91
N GLN A 7 7.37 -0.02 21.10
CA GLN A 7 8.38 -0.49 20.15
C GLN A 7 8.45 -2.03 20.10
N LYS A 8 8.28 -2.70 21.24
CA LYS A 8 8.18 -4.18 21.29
C LYS A 8 6.95 -4.67 20.53
N ALA A 9 5.79 -4.07 20.74
CA ALA A 9 4.57 -4.41 20.01
C ALA A 9 4.72 -4.19 18.48
N MET A 10 5.41 -3.13 18.08
CA MET A 10 5.73 -2.88 16.67
C MET A 10 6.63 -3.98 16.07
N VAL A 11 7.67 -4.38 16.80
CA VAL A 11 8.56 -5.50 16.40
C VAL A 11 7.78 -6.81 16.27
N GLU A 12 6.93 -7.12 17.25
CA GLU A 12 6.07 -8.30 17.22
C GLU A 12 5.13 -8.28 16.01
N LYS A 13 4.56 -7.11 15.69
CA LYS A 13 3.71 -6.93 14.51
C LYS A 13 4.49 -7.12 13.20
N ALA A 14 5.75 -6.71 13.12
CA ALA A 14 6.59 -6.98 11.96
C ALA A 14 6.80 -8.49 11.77
N ARG A 15 7.10 -9.21 12.87
CA ARG A 15 7.31 -10.67 12.92
C ARG A 15 6.04 -11.51 12.77
N ALA A 16 4.86 -10.95 13.02
CA ALA A 16 3.60 -11.70 12.91
C ALA A 16 3.15 -11.89 11.46
N ALA A 17 2.63 -13.07 11.13
CA ALA A 17 1.82 -13.24 9.92
C ALA A 17 0.45 -12.57 10.20
N GLY A 18 0.08 -11.55 9.44
CA GLY A 18 -1.22 -10.88 9.59
C GLY A 18 -2.40 -11.82 9.29
N GLY A 19 -3.64 -11.31 9.38
CA GLY A 19 -4.85 -12.14 9.30
C GLY A 19 -5.16 -12.84 7.97
N SER A 20 -4.54 -12.44 6.85
CA SER A 20 -4.78 -13.08 5.53
C SER A 20 -3.95 -14.34 5.34
N GLY A 21 -4.50 -15.39 4.70
CA GLY A 21 -3.79 -16.66 4.44
C GLY A 21 -2.50 -16.52 3.62
N GLN A 22 -2.35 -15.42 2.90
CA GLN A 22 -1.15 -15.10 2.11
C GLN A 22 -0.18 -14.14 2.83
N ALA A 23 -0.45 -13.75 4.08
CA ALA A 23 0.45 -12.87 4.83
C ALA A 23 1.80 -13.54 5.08
N ILE A 24 2.88 -12.75 5.00
CA ILE A 24 4.25 -13.22 5.22
C ILE A 24 4.82 -12.52 6.46
N PRO A 25 5.20 -13.26 7.51
CA PRO A 25 5.94 -12.70 8.64
C PRO A 25 7.36 -12.32 8.21
N LEU A 26 7.95 -11.30 8.84
CA LEU A 26 9.37 -11.01 8.63
C LEU A 26 10.24 -11.84 9.57
N SER A 27 11.30 -12.44 9.02
CA SER A 27 12.38 -13.03 9.81
C SER A 27 13.24 -11.93 10.42
N ASP A 28 14.02 -12.29 11.44
CA ASP A 28 14.99 -11.38 12.03
C ASP A 28 16.04 -10.95 11.00
N ASP A 29 16.53 -11.86 10.17
CA ASP A 29 17.47 -11.55 9.09
C ASP A 29 16.92 -10.52 8.10
N ALA A 30 15.63 -10.59 7.77
CA ALA A 30 14.97 -9.58 6.94
C ALA A 30 14.89 -8.24 7.69
N CYS A 31 14.53 -8.26 8.98
CA CYS A 31 14.46 -7.05 9.80
C CYS A 31 15.83 -6.39 9.97
N VAL A 32 16.92 -7.17 10.11
CA VAL A 32 18.31 -6.68 10.11
C VAL A 32 18.64 -5.98 8.80
N CYS A 33 18.27 -6.58 7.66
CA CYS A 33 18.44 -5.96 6.35
C CYS A 33 17.71 -4.62 6.26
N LEU A 34 16.47 -4.54 6.76
CA LEU A 34 15.71 -3.29 6.80
C LEU A 34 16.40 -2.24 7.69
N ILE A 35 16.95 -2.61 8.85
CA ILE A 35 17.73 -1.68 9.68
C ILE A 35 18.94 -1.15 8.91
N GLY A 36 19.67 -1.99 8.20
CA GLY A 36 20.82 -1.56 7.41
C GLY A 36 20.45 -0.57 6.31
N ILE A 37 19.31 -0.80 5.64
CA ILE A 37 18.75 0.13 4.66
C ILE A 37 18.40 1.47 5.31
N ILE A 38 17.74 1.46 6.47
CA ILE A 38 17.37 2.68 7.21
C ILE A 38 18.62 3.42 7.68
N ALA A 39 19.60 2.71 8.24
CA ALA A 39 20.86 3.29 8.70
C ALA A 39 21.60 3.98 7.55
N ARG A 40 21.68 3.36 6.37
CA ARG A 40 22.25 3.99 5.17
C ARG A 40 21.50 5.25 4.78
N ASP A 41 20.18 5.17 4.74
CA ASP A 41 19.32 6.27 4.27
C ASP A 41 19.35 7.47 5.22
N LEU A 42 19.49 7.23 6.52
CA LEU A 42 19.64 8.27 7.55
C LEU A 42 21.09 8.73 7.75
N GLY A 43 22.06 8.21 6.99
CA GLY A 43 23.48 8.56 7.14
C GLY A 43 24.10 8.07 8.46
N LEU A 44 23.58 6.97 9.01
CA LEU A 44 23.97 6.37 10.29
C LEU A 44 24.83 5.10 10.14
N SER A 45 25.24 4.72 8.92
CA SER A 45 25.97 3.47 8.65
C SER A 45 27.21 3.26 9.52
N ASP A 46 27.94 4.32 9.88
CA ASP A 46 29.14 4.25 10.73
C ASP A 46 28.84 3.74 12.15
N HIS A 47 27.57 3.80 12.58
CA HIS A 47 27.11 3.24 13.86
C HIS A 47 26.73 1.76 13.78
N PHE A 48 26.81 1.13 12.62
CA PHE A 48 26.42 -0.26 12.37
C PHE A 48 27.53 -1.05 11.65
N PRO A 49 28.75 -1.15 12.22
CA PRO A 49 29.89 -1.82 11.58
C PRO A 49 29.67 -3.33 11.35
N GLU A 50 28.71 -3.95 12.03
CA GLU A 50 28.30 -5.34 11.82
C GLU A 50 27.49 -5.55 10.54
N LEU A 51 26.99 -4.47 9.92
CA LEU A 51 26.22 -4.55 8.69
C LEU A 51 27.13 -4.35 7.45
N PRO A 52 26.86 -5.04 6.34
CA PRO A 52 27.57 -4.80 5.09
C PRO A 52 27.45 -3.34 4.64
N SER A 53 28.52 -2.80 4.05
CA SER A 53 28.52 -1.44 3.50
C SER A 53 27.86 -1.35 2.12
N ASP A 54 27.77 -2.47 1.40
CA ASP A 54 27.27 -2.61 0.03
C ASP A 54 25.82 -3.10 -0.04
N LEU A 55 24.99 -2.72 0.95
CA LEU A 55 23.60 -3.14 0.97
C LEU A 55 22.83 -2.62 -0.27
N PRO A 56 22.07 -3.49 -0.94
CA PRO A 56 21.31 -3.10 -2.11
C PRO A 56 20.24 -2.05 -1.75
N PRO A 57 19.88 -1.15 -2.67
CA PRO A 57 18.68 -0.33 -2.51
C PRO A 57 17.43 -1.21 -2.38
N PHE A 58 16.43 -0.74 -1.65
CA PHE A 58 15.26 -1.54 -1.30
C PHE A 58 14.50 -2.06 -2.54
N PHE A 59 14.36 -1.24 -3.59
CA PHE A 59 13.64 -1.61 -4.81
C PHE A 59 14.52 -2.27 -5.89
N ASP A 60 15.84 -2.33 -5.70
CA ASP A 60 16.76 -2.92 -6.69
C ASP A 60 16.75 -4.45 -6.66
N GLN A 61 16.21 -5.05 -5.59
CA GLN A 61 16.05 -6.50 -5.49
C GLN A 61 14.86 -6.99 -6.31
N ARG A 62 15.16 -7.86 -7.29
CA ARG A 62 14.17 -8.50 -8.17
C ARG A 62 13.26 -9.48 -7.45
N GLU A 63 13.79 -10.20 -6.46
CA GLU A 63 13.04 -11.12 -5.60
C GLU A 63 12.95 -10.49 -4.21
N PRO A 64 11.79 -9.99 -3.76
CA PRO A 64 11.68 -9.37 -2.44
C PRO A 64 12.19 -10.27 -1.30
N GLY A 65 11.98 -11.59 -1.39
CA GLY A 65 12.46 -12.56 -0.40
C GLY A 65 13.98 -12.65 -0.23
N SER A 66 14.78 -12.06 -1.12
CA SER A 66 16.25 -12.06 -1.02
C SER A 66 16.81 -11.06 0.00
N LEU A 67 15.99 -10.15 0.52
CA LEU A 67 16.41 -9.15 1.51
C LEU A 67 16.60 -9.81 2.89
N ASN A 68 17.81 -10.33 3.14
CA ASN A 68 18.19 -10.94 4.40
C ASN A 68 19.68 -10.71 4.71
N ILE A 69 19.99 -10.56 6.00
CA ILE A 69 21.36 -10.56 6.52
C ILE A 69 21.38 -11.51 7.72
N SER A 70 22.05 -12.65 7.56
CA SER A 70 22.14 -13.67 8.61
C SER A 70 23.29 -13.43 9.58
N GLY A 71 23.17 -13.98 10.78
CA GLY A 71 24.26 -13.99 11.77
C GLY A 71 24.41 -12.71 12.58
N VAL A 72 23.42 -11.81 12.52
CA VAL A 72 23.39 -10.55 13.29
C VAL A 72 22.09 -10.48 14.10
N GLU A 73 22.22 -10.10 15.37
CA GLU A 73 21.08 -10.02 16.28
C GLU A 73 20.23 -8.78 15.99
N PHE A 74 18.94 -8.98 15.67
CA PHE A 74 18.03 -7.89 15.30
C PHE A 74 17.73 -6.89 16.43
N LEU A 75 17.36 -7.37 17.63
CA LEU A 75 16.88 -6.49 18.70
C LEU A 75 17.93 -5.46 19.16
N PRO A 76 19.20 -5.82 19.36
CA PRO A 76 20.25 -4.84 19.70
C PRO A 76 20.43 -3.74 18.63
N LEU A 77 20.25 -4.09 17.35
CA LEU A 77 20.31 -3.10 16.27
C LEU A 77 19.13 -2.15 16.31
N MET A 78 17.92 -2.68 16.56
CA MET A 78 16.71 -1.87 16.67
C MET A 78 16.82 -0.86 17.82
N GLU A 79 17.31 -1.30 18.98
CA GLU A 79 17.57 -0.42 20.13
C GLU A 79 18.57 0.68 19.80
N ARG A 80 19.64 0.34 19.07
CA ARG A 80 20.65 1.31 18.65
C ARG A 80 20.06 2.33 17.67
N LEU A 81 19.29 1.87 16.68
CA LEU A 81 18.69 2.73 15.66
C LEU A 81 17.75 3.77 16.29
N VAL A 82 16.84 3.33 17.15
CA VAL A 82 15.89 4.20 17.87
C VAL A 82 16.61 5.21 18.76
N LYS A 83 17.72 4.79 19.39
CA LYS A 83 18.52 5.70 20.23
C LYS A 83 19.20 6.80 19.39
N LEU A 84 19.59 6.51 18.16
CA LEU A 84 20.24 7.46 17.26
C LEU A 84 19.22 8.40 16.59
N ASN A 85 18.04 7.88 16.23
CA ASN A 85 16.95 8.67 15.65
C ASN A 85 15.60 8.20 16.23
N PRO A 86 14.91 9.03 17.03
CA PRO A 86 13.64 8.65 17.65
C PRO A 86 12.52 8.26 16.68
N ASP A 87 12.48 8.83 15.46
CA ASP A 87 11.45 8.54 14.46
C ASP A 87 11.74 7.25 13.66
N SER A 88 12.91 6.63 13.87
CA SER A 88 13.32 5.44 13.15
C SER A 88 12.48 4.20 13.45
N ASP A 89 11.75 4.18 14.58
CA ASP A 89 10.78 3.11 14.84
C ASP A 89 9.59 3.20 13.88
N THR A 90 9.05 4.39 13.67
CA THR A 90 7.98 4.65 12.70
C THR A 90 8.46 4.37 11.28
N PHE A 91 9.69 4.78 10.95
CA PHE A 91 10.33 4.47 9.68
C PHE A 91 10.41 2.94 9.48
N PHE A 92 10.95 2.21 10.47
CA PHE A 92 11.05 0.75 10.42
C PHE A 92 9.68 0.10 10.26
N SER A 93 8.67 0.53 11.03
CA SER A 93 7.30 0.02 10.92
C SER A 93 6.73 0.20 9.52
N CYS A 94 6.88 1.39 8.93
CA CYS A 94 6.38 1.66 7.57
C CYS A 94 7.14 0.83 6.52
N LEU A 95 8.47 0.75 6.62
CA LEU A 95 9.29 -0.02 5.69
C LEU A 95 9.03 -1.53 5.81
N ALA A 96 8.86 -2.04 7.02
CA ALA A 96 8.50 -3.44 7.28
C ALA A 96 7.12 -3.77 6.70
N ASN A 97 6.13 -2.90 6.87
CA ASN A 97 4.81 -3.09 6.27
C ASN A 97 4.88 -3.08 4.74
N LEU A 98 5.63 -2.15 4.14
CA LEU A 98 5.88 -2.12 2.70
C LEU A 98 6.52 -3.42 2.21
N HIS A 99 7.55 -3.91 2.91
CA HIS A 99 8.23 -5.14 2.57
C HIS A 99 7.29 -6.36 2.66
N LYS A 100 6.50 -6.48 3.73
CA LYS A 100 5.48 -7.53 3.88
C LYS A 100 4.46 -7.53 2.74
N ARG A 101 4.05 -6.35 2.26
CA ARG A 101 3.12 -6.24 1.11
C ARG A 101 3.78 -6.67 -0.19
N ARG A 102 5.06 -6.34 -0.42
CA ARG A 102 5.83 -6.86 -1.57
C ARG A 102 5.94 -8.37 -1.54
N LEU A 103 6.25 -8.95 -0.38
CA LEU A 103 6.30 -10.40 -0.15
C LEU A 103 4.93 -11.06 -0.36
N LYS A 104 3.85 -10.46 0.14
CA LYS A 104 2.49 -10.94 -0.09
C LYS A 104 2.12 -10.90 -1.58
N TYR A 105 2.46 -9.81 -2.28
CA TYR A 105 2.19 -9.70 -3.71
C TYR A 105 2.98 -10.71 -4.54
N GLU A 106 4.23 -10.99 -4.17
CA GLU A 106 5.00 -12.10 -4.75
C GLU A 106 4.26 -13.44 -4.56
N ARG A 107 3.74 -13.72 -3.37
CA ARG A 107 2.92 -14.92 -3.12
C ARG A 107 1.61 -14.94 -3.92
N ILE A 108 0.95 -13.80 -4.09
CA ILE A 108 -0.24 -13.67 -4.95
C ILE A 108 0.10 -14.10 -6.38
N LEU A 109 1.20 -13.61 -6.95
CA LEU A 109 1.65 -14.01 -8.30
C LEU A 109 1.88 -15.52 -8.39
N GLN A 110 2.52 -16.11 -7.38
CA GLN A 110 2.82 -17.55 -7.32
C GLN A 110 1.57 -18.44 -7.23
N THR A 111 0.50 -17.95 -6.60
CA THR A 111 -0.69 -18.75 -6.24
C THR A 111 -1.96 -18.44 -7.04
N GLN A 112 -2.05 -17.28 -7.70
CA GLN A 112 -3.25 -16.82 -8.42
C GLN A 112 -3.82 -17.90 -9.35
N PRO A 113 -5.05 -18.41 -9.16
CA PRO A 113 -5.59 -19.47 -9.99
C PRO A 113 -5.63 -19.13 -11.49
N ILE A 114 -5.42 -20.14 -12.33
CA ILE A 114 -5.68 -20.01 -13.77
C ILE A 114 -7.21 -20.03 -13.98
N PRO A 115 -7.79 -19.08 -14.72
CA PRO A 115 -9.23 -19.02 -14.90
C PRO A 115 -9.79 -20.25 -15.60
N THR A 116 -11.04 -20.62 -15.27
CA THR A 116 -11.76 -21.69 -15.96
C THR A 116 -12.62 -21.14 -17.10
N ILE A 117 -13.04 -22.01 -18.02
CA ILE A 117 -13.87 -21.59 -19.16
C ILE A 117 -15.25 -21.09 -18.70
N GLU A 118 -15.79 -21.62 -17.60
CA GLU A 118 -17.07 -21.20 -17.02
C GLU A 118 -17.01 -19.75 -16.54
N GLN A 119 -15.85 -19.28 -16.05
CA GLN A 119 -15.66 -17.92 -15.56
C GLN A 119 -15.59 -16.87 -16.68
N VAL A 120 -15.14 -17.25 -17.88
CA VAL A 120 -14.82 -16.30 -18.96
C VAL A 120 -15.62 -16.52 -20.25
N GLY A 121 -16.15 -17.73 -20.47
CA GLY A 121 -16.79 -18.18 -21.70
C GLY A 121 -17.92 -17.28 -22.20
N PRO A 122 -18.86 -16.83 -21.35
CA PRO A 122 -19.95 -15.95 -21.78
C PRO A 122 -19.46 -14.64 -22.43
N ARG A 123 -18.29 -14.13 -22.02
CA ARG A 123 -17.70 -12.89 -22.57
C ARG A 123 -17.15 -13.09 -23.99
N GLY A 124 -16.93 -14.33 -24.40
CA GLY A 124 -16.49 -14.69 -25.75
C GLY A 124 -17.51 -14.35 -26.83
N LEU A 125 -18.81 -14.22 -26.49
CA LEU A 125 -19.88 -13.89 -27.45
C LEU A 125 -19.58 -12.62 -28.25
N LEU A 126 -18.93 -11.63 -27.64
CA LEU A 126 -18.62 -10.34 -28.27
C LEU A 126 -17.53 -10.43 -29.34
N GLN A 127 -16.74 -11.51 -29.36
CA GLN A 127 -15.62 -11.69 -30.27
C GLN A 127 -15.69 -13.01 -31.05
N PHE A 128 -16.73 -13.81 -30.83
CA PHE A 128 -16.88 -15.11 -31.46
C PHE A 128 -16.98 -14.97 -32.98
N GLY A 129 -16.23 -15.80 -33.72
CA GLY A 129 -16.17 -15.75 -35.18
C GLY A 129 -15.17 -14.73 -35.76
N THR A 130 -14.58 -13.86 -34.94
CA THR A 130 -13.50 -12.94 -35.40
C THR A 130 -12.13 -13.63 -35.47
N ILE A 131 -11.94 -14.67 -34.68
CA ILE A 131 -10.75 -15.52 -34.59
C ILE A 131 -11.17 -16.96 -34.25
N SER A 132 -10.23 -17.91 -34.32
CA SER A 132 -10.51 -19.28 -33.93
C SER A 132 -10.96 -19.39 -32.47
N ALA A 133 -11.83 -20.36 -32.15
CA ALA A 133 -12.29 -20.59 -30.78
C ALA A 133 -11.13 -20.86 -29.82
N THR A 134 -10.12 -21.63 -30.25
CA THR A 134 -8.91 -21.91 -29.47
C THR A 134 -8.15 -20.62 -29.12
N THR A 135 -7.94 -19.74 -30.11
CA THR A 135 -7.27 -18.45 -29.89
C THR A 135 -8.09 -17.56 -28.95
N LEU A 136 -9.41 -17.50 -29.14
CA LEU A 136 -10.29 -16.70 -28.29
C LEU A 136 -10.27 -17.18 -26.84
N THR A 137 -10.37 -18.48 -26.60
CA THR A 137 -10.30 -19.06 -25.25
C THR A 137 -8.96 -18.74 -24.57
N GLY A 138 -7.84 -18.89 -25.28
CA GLY A 138 -6.52 -18.53 -24.75
C GLY A 138 -6.42 -17.05 -24.36
N LEU A 139 -6.95 -16.15 -25.21
CA LEU A 139 -7.00 -14.71 -24.91
C LEU A 139 -7.89 -14.39 -23.71
N LEU A 140 -9.02 -15.07 -23.54
CA LEU A 140 -9.92 -14.87 -22.41
C LEU A 140 -9.28 -15.29 -21.08
N PHE A 141 -8.53 -16.40 -21.06
CA PHE A 141 -7.79 -16.82 -19.86
C PHE A 141 -6.73 -15.80 -19.47
N TRP A 142 -5.89 -15.35 -20.40
CA TRP A 142 -4.89 -14.33 -20.10
C TRP A 142 -5.53 -13.03 -19.64
N ARG A 143 -6.59 -12.56 -20.31
CA ARG A 143 -7.30 -11.33 -19.94
C ARG A 143 -7.84 -11.39 -18.52
N LYS A 144 -8.45 -12.51 -18.13
CA LYS A 144 -9.00 -12.69 -16.79
C LYS A 144 -7.88 -12.81 -15.75
N TRP A 145 -6.80 -13.54 -16.06
CA TRP A 145 -5.66 -13.67 -15.15
C TRP A 145 -4.99 -12.32 -14.88
N PHE A 146 -4.71 -11.51 -15.92
CA PHE A 146 -4.16 -10.16 -15.74
C PHE A 146 -5.11 -9.25 -14.96
N PHE A 147 -6.42 -9.33 -15.23
CA PHE A 147 -7.42 -8.56 -14.48
C PHE A 147 -7.42 -8.90 -12.99
N ASP A 148 -7.29 -10.19 -12.65
CA ASP A 148 -7.28 -10.61 -11.24
C ASP A 148 -6.00 -10.17 -10.52
N ILE A 149 -4.84 -10.27 -11.20
CA ILE A 149 -3.57 -9.76 -10.68
C ILE A 149 -3.64 -8.24 -10.45
N ASP A 150 -4.12 -7.48 -11.43
CA ASP A 150 -4.26 -6.03 -11.33
C ASP A 150 -5.20 -5.62 -10.18
N ASN A 151 -6.35 -6.31 -10.05
CA ASN A 151 -7.29 -6.08 -8.97
C ASN A 151 -6.65 -6.36 -7.59
N ARG A 152 -5.93 -7.48 -7.43
CA ARG A 152 -5.22 -7.81 -6.19
C ARG A 152 -4.09 -6.80 -5.91
N ALA A 153 -3.36 -6.34 -6.92
CA ALA A 153 -2.36 -5.29 -6.79
C ALA A 153 -2.97 -3.97 -6.29
N GLY A 154 -4.12 -3.57 -6.85
CA GLY A 154 -4.86 -2.39 -6.42
C GLY A 154 -5.32 -2.48 -4.96
N GLN A 155 -5.81 -3.65 -4.54
CA GLN A 155 -6.21 -3.90 -3.15
C GLN A 155 -5.04 -3.79 -2.18
N GLU A 156 -3.92 -4.48 -2.46
CA GLU A 156 -2.73 -4.42 -1.61
C GLU A 156 -2.13 -3.01 -1.56
N THR A 157 -2.20 -2.27 -2.67
CA THR A 157 -1.81 -0.85 -2.71
C THR A 157 -2.69 0.00 -1.80
N GLY A 158 -4.01 -0.19 -1.83
CA GLY A 158 -4.95 0.50 -0.92
C GLY A 158 -4.63 0.23 0.55
N TYR A 159 -4.44 -1.04 0.93
CA TYR A 159 -4.10 -1.44 2.31
C TYR A 159 -2.70 -1.03 2.76
N LEU A 160 -1.84 -0.63 1.85
CA LEU A 160 -0.48 -0.16 2.10
C LEU A 160 -0.45 1.35 2.26
N PHE A 161 -1.12 2.06 1.35
CA PHE A 161 -0.96 3.48 1.12
C PHE A 161 -1.48 4.33 2.28
N GLU A 162 -2.75 4.16 2.64
CA GLU A 162 -3.40 4.99 3.67
C GLU A 162 -2.71 4.84 5.04
N PRO A 163 -2.40 3.61 5.51
CA PRO A 163 -1.72 3.45 6.80
C PRO A 163 -0.30 4.00 6.80
N ILE A 164 0.44 3.90 5.69
CA ILE A 164 1.80 4.45 5.62
C ILE A 164 1.77 5.97 5.73
N ILE A 165 0.89 6.64 4.98
CA ILE A 165 0.81 8.10 5.04
C ILE A 165 0.32 8.56 6.41
N ALA A 166 -0.72 7.91 6.95
CA ALA A 166 -1.23 8.19 8.28
C ALA A 166 -0.12 8.16 9.34
N HIS A 167 0.65 7.07 9.40
CA HIS A 167 1.74 6.95 10.37
C HIS A 167 2.89 7.93 10.08
N ALA A 168 3.26 8.15 8.81
CA ALA A 168 4.33 9.06 8.43
C ALA A 168 4.06 10.49 8.88
N ILE A 169 2.80 10.94 8.83
CA ILE A 169 2.42 12.26 9.33
C ILE A 169 2.13 12.29 10.85
N GLY A 170 2.25 11.16 11.55
CA GLY A 170 1.89 11.04 12.97
C GLY A 170 0.39 11.13 13.24
N GLY A 171 -0.43 10.78 12.25
CA GLY A 171 -1.88 10.67 12.36
C GLY A 171 -2.30 9.31 12.93
N VAL A 172 -3.49 9.28 13.54
CA VAL A 172 -4.10 8.05 14.08
C VAL A 172 -5.28 7.65 13.21
N PRO A 173 -5.27 6.47 12.58
CA PRO A 173 -6.41 5.97 11.79
C PRO A 173 -7.58 5.59 12.70
N PHE A 174 -8.82 5.79 12.22
CA PHE A 174 -10.00 5.41 12.98
C PHE A 174 -11.01 4.65 12.13
N SER A 175 -11.38 3.45 12.60
CA SER A 175 -12.53 2.72 12.05
C SER A 175 -13.84 3.45 12.38
N ALA A 176 -14.90 3.16 11.63
CA ALA A 176 -16.22 3.76 11.85
C ALA A 176 -16.76 3.54 13.28
N LYS A 177 -16.38 2.44 13.95
CA LYS A 177 -16.84 2.14 15.31
C LYS A 177 -16.15 3.00 16.37
N ALA A 178 -14.84 3.21 16.24
CA ALA A 178 -14.02 3.90 17.23
C ALA A 178 -13.81 5.40 16.93
N SER A 179 -14.11 5.84 15.71
CA SER A 179 -13.85 7.20 15.26
C SER A 179 -14.51 8.26 16.12
N PRO A 180 -13.84 9.38 16.45
CA PRO A 180 -14.48 10.52 17.09
C PRO A 180 -15.35 11.32 16.11
N VAL A 181 -15.19 11.13 14.79
CA VAL A 181 -16.04 11.74 13.76
C VAL A 181 -17.33 10.95 13.63
N ARG A 182 -18.47 11.64 13.71
CA ARG A 182 -19.82 11.07 13.63
C ARG A 182 -20.50 11.45 12.31
N ARG A 183 -21.31 10.54 11.79
CA ARG A 183 -22.12 10.78 10.59
C ARG A 183 -23.19 11.82 10.87
N ALA A 184 -23.32 12.80 10.00
CA ALA A 184 -24.28 13.90 10.14
C ALA A 184 -25.74 13.43 10.14
N GLY A 185 -26.05 12.38 9.38
CA GLY A 185 -27.39 11.79 9.32
C GLY A 185 -27.74 10.90 10.51
N ASP A 186 -26.76 10.40 11.27
CA ASP A 186 -26.98 9.61 12.49
C ASP A 186 -25.74 9.69 13.39
N SER A 187 -25.80 10.57 14.39
CA SER A 187 -24.67 10.85 15.29
C SER A 187 -24.26 9.67 16.17
N ARG A 188 -25.05 8.58 16.20
CA ARG A 188 -24.71 7.32 16.88
C ARG A 188 -23.75 6.46 16.06
N LYS A 189 -23.61 6.73 14.77
CA LYS A 189 -22.70 6.01 13.86
C LYS A 189 -21.45 6.84 13.64
N GLY A 190 -20.29 6.26 13.88
CA GLY A 190 -19.04 6.92 13.52
C GLY A 190 -18.75 6.83 12.02
N ARG A 191 -17.84 7.70 11.59
CA ARG A 191 -17.33 7.79 10.23
C ARG A 191 -15.91 7.24 10.21
N GLN A 192 -15.59 6.35 9.28
CA GLN A 192 -14.20 5.95 9.06
C GLN A 192 -13.40 7.18 8.60
N VAL A 193 -12.24 7.37 9.19
CA VAL A 193 -11.31 8.46 8.88
C VAL A 193 -9.93 7.87 8.67
N ASP A 194 -9.29 8.21 7.56
CA ASP A 194 -7.99 7.64 7.20
C ASP A 194 -6.95 7.98 8.26
N CYS A 195 -6.93 9.23 8.72
CA CYS A 195 -6.34 9.55 10.02
C CYS A 195 -6.80 10.88 10.61
N ILE A 196 -6.62 11.02 11.92
CA ILE A 196 -6.74 12.29 12.63
C ILE A 196 -5.38 12.68 13.19
N ARG A 197 -4.99 13.93 12.94
CA ARG A 197 -3.81 14.55 13.56
C ARG A 197 -4.24 15.88 14.15
N GLN A 198 -4.14 16.01 15.47
CA GLN A 198 -4.66 17.17 16.20
C GLN A 198 -6.15 17.40 15.88
N GLN A 199 -6.54 18.59 15.43
CA GLN A 199 -7.91 18.93 15.03
C GLN A 199 -8.19 18.75 13.54
N LYS A 200 -7.34 18.03 12.80
CA LYS A 200 -7.49 17.77 11.37
C LYS A 200 -7.86 16.31 11.11
N ALA A 201 -8.91 16.10 10.33
CA ALA A 201 -9.36 14.79 9.87
C ALA A 201 -9.03 14.65 8.38
N TYR A 202 -8.14 13.71 8.05
CA TYR A 202 -7.60 13.53 6.71
C TYR A 202 -8.38 12.48 5.94
N GLU A 203 -8.53 12.75 4.65
CA GLU A 203 -8.92 11.81 3.63
C GLU A 203 -7.86 11.80 2.52
N PHE A 204 -7.26 10.64 2.30
CA PHE A 204 -6.18 10.43 1.33
C PHE A 204 -6.73 9.77 0.07
N LYS A 205 -6.32 10.26 -1.10
CA LYS A 205 -6.62 9.61 -2.38
C LYS A 205 -5.38 9.59 -3.26
N ILE A 206 -5.05 8.41 -3.78
CA ILE A 206 -4.01 8.32 -4.84
C ILE A 206 -4.53 9.04 -6.09
N ARG A 207 -5.76 8.70 -6.50
CA ARG A 207 -6.42 9.29 -7.67
C ARG A 207 -7.92 9.28 -7.49
N VAL A 208 -8.59 10.36 -7.90
CA VAL A 208 -10.05 10.36 -8.05
C VAL A 208 -10.39 9.84 -9.44
N THR A 209 -11.00 8.66 -9.54
CA THR A 209 -11.41 8.09 -10.83
C THR A 209 -12.93 8.12 -11.00
N ILE A 210 -13.37 8.02 -12.26
CA ILE A 210 -14.79 8.00 -12.61
C ILE A 210 -15.40 6.60 -12.35
N ALA A 211 -14.59 5.54 -12.28
CA ALA A 211 -15.03 4.15 -12.27
C ALA A 211 -15.69 3.71 -10.93
N SER A 212 -16.91 3.18 -11.05
CA SER A 212 -17.64 2.27 -10.14
C SER A 212 -17.63 2.53 -8.63
N SER A 213 -17.48 3.78 -8.20
CA SER A 213 -18.15 4.21 -6.97
C SER A 213 -19.65 4.29 -7.31
N GLY A 214 -20.42 3.27 -6.91
CA GLY A 214 -21.88 3.33 -6.99
C GLY A 214 -22.36 4.62 -6.32
N GLN A 215 -23.48 5.20 -6.79
CA GLN A 215 -23.97 6.51 -6.37
C GLN A 215 -23.98 6.72 -4.83
N GLY A 216 -24.19 5.64 -4.04
CA GLY A 216 -24.08 5.67 -2.58
C GLY A 216 -22.67 5.94 -2.04
N ARG A 217 -21.62 5.33 -2.61
CA ARG A 217 -20.23 5.58 -2.20
C ARG A 217 -19.81 7.01 -2.52
N TRP A 218 -20.28 7.59 -3.61
CA TRP A 218 -19.97 8.97 -3.95
C TRP A 218 -20.62 9.98 -2.99
N GLN A 219 -21.85 9.70 -2.53
CA GLN A 219 -22.46 10.55 -1.52
C GLN A 219 -21.68 10.48 -0.19
N GLU A 220 -21.20 9.30 0.19
CA GLU A 220 -20.36 9.17 1.39
C GLU A 220 -19.10 10.02 1.34
N GLU A 221 -18.46 10.13 0.18
CA GLU A 221 -17.31 11.01 -0.08
C GLU A 221 -17.66 12.49 0.13
N LEU A 222 -18.82 12.91 -0.40
CA LEU A 222 -19.29 14.31 -0.28
C LEU A 222 -19.78 14.66 1.14
N ASP A 223 -20.26 13.67 1.90
CA ASP A 223 -20.73 13.85 3.28
C ASP A 223 -19.58 13.92 4.29
N PHE A 224 -18.42 13.34 3.97
CA PHE A 224 -17.24 13.35 4.86
C PHE A 224 -16.86 14.73 5.42
N PRO A 225 -16.71 15.79 4.62
CA PRO A 225 -16.37 17.10 5.15
C PRO A 225 -17.45 17.68 6.08
N VAL A 226 -18.73 17.31 5.87
CA VAL A 226 -19.84 17.70 6.74
C VAL A 226 -19.74 16.98 8.09
N ASP A 227 -19.52 15.66 8.05
CA ASP A 227 -19.31 14.81 9.23
C ASP A 227 -18.17 15.35 10.11
N CYS A 228 -17.05 15.70 9.48
CA CYS A 228 -15.88 16.28 10.14
C CYS A 228 -16.23 17.58 10.87
N ARG A 229 -16.89 18.52 10.18
CA ARG A 229 -17.21 19.83 10.76
C ARG A 229 -18.21 19.75 11.89
N GLN A 230 -19.24 18.94 11.77
CA GLN A 230 -20.19 18.70 12.87
C GLN A 230 -19.49 18.09 14.09
N SER A 231 -18.47 17.26 13.85
CA SER A 231 -17.63 16.66 14.89
C SER A 231 -16.49 17.58 15.36
N ARG A 232 -16.45 18.84 14.92
CA ARG A 232 -15.45 19.87 15.29
C ARG A 232 -14.02 19.58 14.81
N TYR A 233 -13.88 18.83 13.72
CA TYR A 233 -12.62 18.64 13.01
C TYR A 233 -12.58 19.49 11.74
N THR A 234 -11.38 19.93 11.36
CA THR A 234 -11.13 20.51 10.03
C THR A 234 -10.92 19.36 9.04
N PRO A 235 -11.78 19.21 8.01
CA PRO A 235 -11.58 18.20 6.99
C PRO A 235 -10.41 18.60 6.08
N VAL A 236 -9.52 17.66 5.80
CA VAL A 236 -8.34 17.83 4.93
C VAL A 236 -8.37 16.77 3.84
N LEU A 237 -8.46 17.20 2.58
CA LEU A 237 -8.37 16.33 1.42
C LEU A 237 -6.96 16.38 0.86
N VAL A 238 -6.35 15.22 0.66
CA VAL A 238 -5.04 15.09 0.03
C VAL A 238 -5.17 14.15 -1.17
N VAL A 239 -4.93 14.66 -2.39
CA VAL A 239 -5.03 13.89 -3.63
C VAL A 239 -3.70 13.89 -4.36
N LEU A 240 -3.03 12.74 -4.49
CA LEU A 240 -1.69 12.68 -5.07
C LEU A 240 -1.68 12.91 -6.59
N ASP A 241 -2.67 12.39 -7.31
CA ASP A 241 -2.83 12.61 -8.74
C ASP A 241 -3.79 13.79 -9.00
N ALA A 242 -3.23 14.88 -9.55
CA ALA A 242 -3.96 16.08 -9.92
C ALA A 242 -4.55 16.05 -11.36
N THR A 243 -4.64 14.88 -12.00
CA THR A 243 -5.27 14.74 -13.32
C THR A 243 -6.68 15.36 -13.29
N PRO A 244 -7.00 16.32 -14.19
CA PRO A 244 -8.31 16.98 -14.20
C PRO A 244 -9.47 15.99 -14.27
N ASN A 245 -10.42 16.12 -13.35
CA ASN A 245 -11.59 15.26 -13.26
C ASN A 245 -12.78 16.03 -12.65
N PRO A 246 -13.96 16.09 -13.29
CA PRO A 246 -15.14 16.75 -12.73
C PRO A 246 -15.57 16.25 -11.34
N LYS A 247 -15.31 14.97 -11.01
CA LYS A 247 -15.56 14.44 -9.66
C LYS A 247 -14.57 15.00 -8.65
N LEU A 248 -13.31 15.18 -9.02
CA LEU A 248 -12.33 15.82 -8.16
C LEU A 248 -12.78 17.25 -7.85
N ASP A 249 -13.17 18.03 -8.86
CA ASP A 249 -13.66 19.41 -8.67
C ASP A 249 -14.86 19.48 -7.70
N GLN A 250 -15.80 18.52 -7.80
CA GLN A 250 -16.94 18.42 -6.89
C GLN A 250 -16.53 18.12 -5.44
N LEU A 251 -15.57 17.22 -5.26
CA LEU A 251 -15.06 16.83 -3.94
C LEU A 251 -14.27 17.97 -3.29
N GLU A 252 -13.40 18.63 -4.05
CA GLU A 252 -12.68 19.83 -3.60
C GLU A 252 -13.66 20.90 -3.11
N ALA A 253 -14.69 21.19 -3.91
CA ALA A 253 -15.71 22.14 -3.55
C ALA A 253 -16.48 21.73 -2.27
N ALA A 254 -16.69 20.43 -2.02
CA ALA A 254 -17.33 19.95 -0.80
C ALA A 254 -16.50 20.22 0.45
N PHE A 255 -15.19 19.95 0.39
CA PHE A 255 -14.26 20.25 1.47
C PHE A 255 -14.18 21.75 1.74
N LEU A 256 -13.99 22.56 0.69
CA LEU A 256 -13.87 24.02 0.82
C LEU A 256 -15.15 24.68 1.35
N ARG A 257 -16.34 24.20 0.97
CA ARG A 257 -17.62 24.68 1.54
C ARG A 257 -17.70 24.48 3.05
N GLN A 258 -17.07 23.43 3.55
CA GLN A 258 -16.95 23.13 4.97
C GLN A 258 -15.67 23.76 5.55
N GLN A 259 -15.14 24.83 4.97
CA GLN A 259 -13.91 25.52 5.42
C GLN A 259 -12.71 24.57 5.55
N GLY A 260 -12.70 23.46 4.82
CA GLY A 260 -11.62 22.46 4.85
C GLY A 260 -10.39 22.90 4.08
N GLU A 261 -9.36 22.05 4.12
CA GLU A 261 -8.13 22.21 3.35
C GLU A 261 -8.10 21.17 2.22
N VAL A 262 -7.50 21.54 1.09
CA VAL A 262 -7.37 20.68 -0.09
C VAL A 262 -5.96 20.82 -0.63
N TYR A 263 -5.27 19.70 -0.79
CA TYR A 263 -3.94 19.60 -1.38
C TYR A 263 -3.97 18.61 -2.52
N LYS A 264 -3.35 18.96 -3.66
CA LYS A 264 -3.35 18.09 -4.84
C LYS A 264 -2.05 18.12 -5.63
N GLY A 265 -1.69 16.98 -6.21
CA GLY A 265 -0.47 16.85 -7.01
C GLY A 265 0.75 17.19 -6.17
N GLU A 266 1.56 18.12 -6.68
CA GLU A 266 2.77 18.57 -5.99
C GLU A 266 2.49 19.15 -4.60
N SER A 267 1.42 19.95 -4.45
CA SER A 267 1.08 20.54 -3.14
C SER A 267 0.63 19.50 -2.11
N ALA A 268 0.16 18.33 -2.56
CA ALA A 268 -0.12 17.20 -1.67
C ALA A 268 1.19 16.63 -1.11
N TRP A 269 2.20 16.42 -1.95
CA TRP A 269 3.51 15.93 -1.51
C TRP A 269 4.21 16.90 -0.58
N GLU A 270 4.27 18.19 -0.94
CA GLU A 270 4.84 19.24 -0.10
C GLU A 270 4.17 19.30 1.29
N HIS A 271 2.84 19.17 1.32
CA HIS A 271 2.09 19.12 2.58
C HIS A 271 2.48 17.90 3.43
N LEU A 272 2.47 16.70 2.83
CA LEU A 272 2.78 15.47 3.56
C LEU A 272 4.22 15.47 4.10
N GLU A 273 5.20 15.88 3.29
CA GLU A 273 6.61 15.97 3.68
C GLU A 273 6.81 17.00 4.80
N SER A 274 6.18 18.18 4.69
CA SER A 274 6.25 19.21 5.74
C SER A 274 5.65 18.73 7.06
N VAL A 275 4.55 17.97 7.02
CA VAL A 275 3.85 17.49 8.21
C VAL A 275 4.55 16.28 8.84
N ALA A 276 5.16 15.42 8.04
CA ALA A 276 5.90 14.23 8.48
C ALA A 276 7.22 14.55 9.18
N GLY A 277 7.82 15.72 8.91
CA GLY A 277 9.14 16.06 9.43
C GLY A 277 10.27 15.38 8.65
N PRO A 278 11.55 15.63 9.01
CA PRO A 278 12.68 15.27 8.15
C PRO A 278 12.85 13.75 7.95
N THR A 279 12.72 12.96 9.01
CA THR A 279 12.92 11.50 8.95
C THR A 279 11.84 10.82 8.14
N MET A 280 10.56 11.12 8.42
CA MET A 280 9.43 10.50 7.72
C MET A 280 9.14 11.16 6.37
N GLY A 281 9.54 12.41 6.15
CA GLY A 281 9.54 13.07 4.84
C GLY A 281 10.47 12.35 3.87
N LEU A 282 11.70 12.03 4.31
CA LEU A 282 12.63 11.19 3.52
C LEU A 282 12.02 9.82 3.21
N PHE A 283 11.31 9.21 4.17
CA PHE A 283 10.60 7.95 3.92
C PHE A 283 9.56 8.11 2.79
N LEU A 284 8.69 9.13 2.89
CA LEU A 284 7.63 9.36 1.91
C LEU A 284 8.20 9.63 0.52
N GLU A 285 9.24 10.46 0.43
CA GLU A 285 9.95 10.74 -0.82
C GLU A 285 10.48 9.44 -1.44
N LYS A 286 11.37 8.74 -0.72
CA LYS A 286 12.15 7.63 -1.26
C LYS A 286 11.33 6.35 -1.50
N TYR A 287 10.33 6.09 -0.65
CA TYR A 287 9.60 4.81 -0.64
C TYR A 287 8.19 4.87 -1.20
N VAL A 288 7.65 6.07 -1.42
CA VAL A 288 6.31 6.25 -1.95
C VAL A 288 6.33 7.12 -3.19
N ARG A 289 6.81 8.36 -3.09
CA ARG A 289 6.76 9.34 -4.18
C ARG A 289 7.67 8.97 -5.35
N ASP A 290 8.96 8.76 -5.10
CA ASP A 290 9.96 8.47 -6.14
C ASP A 290 9.64 7.22 -6.97
N PRO A 291 9.26 6.08 -6.37
CA PRO A 291 8.88 4.90 -7.14
C PRO A 291 7.65 5.16 -8.04
N ILE A 292 6.66 5.90 -7.55
CA ILE A 292 5.48 6.28 -8.34
C ILE A 292 5.90 7.19 -9.49
N GLN A 293 6.68 8.23 -9.21
CA GLN A 293 7.13 9.19 -10.22
C GLN A 293 8.03 8.55 -11.27
N ALA A 294 8.89 7.60 -10.88
CA ALA A 294 9.73 6.85 -11.80
C ALA A 294 8.91 6.04 -12.82
N LEU A 295 7.75 5.50 -12.41
CA LEU A 295 6.83 4.81 -13.31
C LEU A 295 6.08 5.82 -14.21
N LEU A 296 5.59 6.92 -13.65
CA LEU A 296 4.85 7.96 -14.39
C LEU A 296 5.73 8.67 -15.43
N ASN A 297 7.03 8.85 -15.17
CA ASN A 297 7.97 9.47 -16.09
C ASN A 297 8.40 8.56 -17.26
N LYS A 298 8.15 7.25 -17.16
CA LYS A 298 8.50 6.26 -18.19
C LYS A 298 7.35 5.93 -19.14
N VAL A 299 6.28 6.72 -19.12
CA VAL A 299 5.15 6.53 -20.03
C VAL A 299 5.62 6.72 -21.48
N SER A 300 5.47 5.67 -22.28
CA SER A 300 5.69 5.69 -23.72
C SER A 300 4.33 5.79 -24.42
N ASP A 301 4.28 6.58 -25.50
CA ASP A 301 3.09 6.68 -26.35
C ASP A 301 2.78 5.37 -27.09
N CYS A 302 3.76 4.47 -27.16
CA CYS A 302 3.62 3.13 -27.74
C CYS A 302 3.73 2.06 -26.65
N LEU A 303 2.84 1.07 -26.70
CA LEU A 303 2.95 -0.12 -25.87
C LEU A 303 4.20 -0.93 -26.27
N PRO A 304 5.07 -1.30 -25.31
CA PRO A 304 6.22 -2.14 -25.61
C PRO A 304 5.80 -3.53 -26.07
N GLU A 305 6.71 -4.24 -26.75
CA GLU A 305 6.50 -5.65 -27.05
C GLU A 305 6.27 -6.42 -25.75
N PHE A 306 5.20 -7.23 -25.75
CA PHE A 306 4.78 -8.03 -24.61
C PHE A 306 4.58 -9.49 -25.00
N VAL A 307 5.22 -10.40 -24.28
CA VAL A 307 5.06 -11.84 -24.44
C VAL A 307 4.79 -12.48 -23.08
N ALA A 308 3.67 -13.18 -22.96
CA ALA A 308 3.34 -14.01 -21.81
C ALA A 308 3.36 -15.48 -22.21
N ARG A 309 4.04 -16.31 -21.43
CA ARG A 309 4.12 -17.76 -21.62
C ARG A 309 3.85 -18.47 -20.30
N MET A 310 3.15 -19.60 -20.36
CA MET A 310 2.94 -20.48 -19.23
C MET A 310 3.40 -21.89 -19.62
N ASP A 311 4.21 -22.49 -18.77
CA ASP A 311 4.68 -23.86 -18.90
C ASP A 311 4.67 -24.57 -17.54
N LYS A 312 5.35 -25.70 -17.43
CA LYS A 312 5.45 -26.50 -16.20
C LYS A 312 6.24 -25.81 -15.08
N ASP A 313 7.14 -24.88 -15.43
CA ASP A 313 8.07 -24.23 -14.50
C ASP A 313 7.48 -22.91 -13.98
N GLY A 314 6.54 -22.31 -14.73
CA GLY A 314 5.73 -21.22 -14.23
C GLY A 314 5.13 -20.33 -15.32
N ILE A 315 4.97 -19.04 -14.99
CA ILE A 315 4.57 -17.99 -15.94
C ILE A 315 5.77 -17.09 -16.20
N THR A 316 6.17 -16.96 -17.47
CA THR A 316 7.18 -15.99 -17.89
C THR A 316 6.51 -14.81 -18.57
N LEU A 317 6.79 -13.60 -18.07
CA LEU A 317 6.36 -12.35 -18.68
C LEU A 317 7.59 -11.62 -19.22
N SER A 318 7.57 -11.24 -20.48
CA SER A 318 8.63 -10.48 -21.14
C SER A 318 8.10 -9.17 -21.68
N VAL A 319 8.71 -8.06 -21.31
CA VAL A 319 8.38 -6.70 -21.75
C VAL A 319 9.66 -6.02 -22.23
N ALA A 320 9.69 -5.54 -23.47
CA ALA A 320 10.84 -4.81 -24.04
C ALA A 320 12.22 -5.51 -23.83
N GLY A 321 12.24 -6.85 -23.88
CA GLY A 321 13.46 -7.66 -23.70
C GLY A 321 13.84 -7.98 -22.26
N GLU A 322 13.16 -7.39 -21.26
CA GLU A 322 13.28 -7.79 -19.86
C GLU A 322 12.26 -8.89 -19.54
N SER A 323 12.68 -9.92 -18.80
CA SER A 323 11.84 -11.06 -18.46
C SER A 323 11.77 -11.28 -16.96
N MET A 324 10.59 -11.62 -16.47
CA MET A 324 10.36 -12.12 -15.12
C MET A 324 9.75 -13.52 -15.14
N LEU A 325 10.22 -14.39 -14.25
CA LEU A 325 9.69 -15.73 -14.05
C LEU A 325 8.89 -15.77 -12.74
N ILE A 326 7.61 -16.09 -12.85
CA ILE A 326 6.72 -16.35 -11.71
C ILE A 326 6.66 -17.86 -11.52
N ARG A 327 7.41 -18.37 -10.54
CA ARG A 327 7.39 -19.78 -10.15
C ARG A 327 6.04 -20.11 -9.51
N ARG A 328 5.28 -21.04 -10.09
CA ARG A 328 3.92 -21.37 -9.64
C ARG A 328 3.96 -22.37 -8.50
N THR A 329 3.22 -22.10 -7.42
CA THR A 329 3.04 -23.05 -6.32
C THR A 329 1.64 -23.66 -6.42
N LEU A 330 1.55 -24.91 -6.87
CA LEU A 330 0.29 -25.66 -6.93
C LEU A 330 -0.08 -26.09 -5.50
N GLY A 331 -1.16 -25.55 -4.91
CA GLY A 331 -1.68 -26.11 -3.66
C GLY A 331 -2.50 -25.22 -2.72
N ALA A 332 -2.61 -23.91 -2.94
CA ALA A 332 -3.49 -23.08 -2.12
C ALA A 332 -4.68 -22.64 -2.98
N ALA A 333 -5.81 -23.34 -2.85
CA ALA A 333 -7.09 -22.80 -3.27
C ALA A 333 -7.43 -21.64 -2.32
N ASP A 334 -7.61 -20.44 -2.86
CA ASP A 334 -8.13 -19.30 -2.10
C ASP A 334 -9.63 -19.55 -1.84
N ASP A 335 -9.96 -19.96 -0.61
CA ASP A 335 -11.27 -19.71 0.02
C ASP A 335 -11.25 -18.34 0.75
N GLU A 336 -10.64 -17.31 0.15
CA GLU A 336 -10.83 -15.95 0.66
C GLU A 336 -12.21 -15.46 0.21
N VAL A 337 -13.21 -15.68 1.09
CA VAL A 337 -14.41 -14.85 1.10
C VAL A 337 -13.94 -13.40 1.24
N GLN A 338 -14.33 -12.56 0.30
CA GLN A 338 -14.04 -11.13 0.28
C GLN A 338 -14.70 -10.42 1.47
N GLU A 339 -14.08 -10.51 2.64
CA GLU A 339 -14.38 -9.62 3.76
C GLU A 339 -13.33 -8.50 3.80
N LEU A 340 -13.82 -7.27 3.86
CA LEU A 340 -13.00 -6.10 4.15
C LEU A 340 -12.34 -6.34 5.53
N PRO A 341 -11.04 -6.08 5.70
CA PRO A 341 -10.37 -6.31 6.97
C PRO A 341 -10.98 -5.41 8.05
N ASP A 342 -11.50 -6.03 9.11
CA ASP A 342 -11.97 -5.38 10.35
C ASP A 342 -10.81 -5.11 11.33
N ASP A 343 -9.58 -5.36 10.89
CA ASP A 343 -8.35 -5.30 11.71
C ASP A 343 -7.70 -3.92 11.67
N ALA A 344 -8.44 -2.91 12.11
CA ALA A 344 -7.87 -1.65 12.60
C ALA A 344 -8.18 -1.40 14.09
N SER A 345 -8.72 -2.41 14.80
CA SER A 345 -9.30 -2.23 16.13
C SER A 345 -8.41 -2.58 17.33
N ASP A 346 -7.21 -3.13 17.14
CA ASP A 346 -6.27 -3.39 18.24
C ASP A 346 -5.32 -2.20 18.53
N GLN A 347 -5.86 -0.98 18.53
CA GLN A 347 -5.16 0.22 19.01
C GLN A 347 -5.87 0.83 20.23
N ILE A 348 -5.82 0.13 21.37
CA ILE A 348 -6.12 0.74 22.66
C ILE A 348 -5.18 0.15 23.73
N PRO A 349 -4.16 0.89 24.22
CA PRO A 349 -3.85 0.79 25.63
C PRO A 349 -5.00 1.46 26.38
N GLY A 350 -5.74 0.69 27.19
CA GLY A 350 -6.66 1.24 28.17
C GLY A 350 -5.89 2.11 29.18
N PRO A 351 -6.60 2.95 29.96
CA PRO A 351 -6.02 3.98 30.82
C PRO A 351 -4.92 3.48 31.76
#